data_AF-A0A2S9G0M1-F1
#
_entry.id   AF-A0A2S9G0M1-F1
#
_cell.length_a   1.000
_cell.length_b   1.000
_cell.length_c   1.000
_cell.angle_alpha   90.00
_cell.angle_beta   90.00
_cell.angle_gamma   90.00
#
_symmetry.space_group_name_H-M   'P 1'
#
loop_
_entity.id
_entity.type
_entity.pdbx_description
1 polymer ?
#
loop_
_entity_poly.entity_id
_entity_poly.type
_entity_poly.pdbx_seq_one_letter_code
_entity_poly.pdbx_strand_id
1 'polypeptide(L)'
;PHYLVINADESEPGTCKDIPLMMTTPHFLVEGAIIAAYAIRANHAFIYLRGEVIPVLRRLQAAVAEAYAAGHLGRDIHGSGFDL
;
A
#
# COMPACT_ATOMS: atom_id res chain seq x y z
N PRO A 1 -8.55 9.70 -15.16
CA PRO A 1 -7.79 9.38 -13.93
C PRO A 1 -7.94 7.90 -13.56
N HIS A 2 -6.85 7.16 -13.53
CA HIS A 2 -6.83 5.77 -13.05
C HIS A 2 -6.56 5.76 -11.55
N TYR A 3 -7.18 4.81 -10.86
CA TYR A 3 -7.01 4.58 -9.44
C TYR A 3 -6.59 3.14 -9.22
N LEU A 4 -5.64 2.92 -8.34
CA LEU A 4 -5.33 1.59 -7.83
C LEU A 4 -6.11 1.37 -6.53
N VAL A 5 -6.88 0.29 -6.44
CA VAL A 5 -7.54 -0.11 -5.20
C VAL A 5 -7.05 -1.50 -4.84
N ILE A 6 -6.44 -1.61 -3.66
CA ILE A 6 -5.90 -2.84 -3.10
C ILE A 6 -6.91 -3.35 -2.08
N ASN A 7 -7.44 -4.55 -2.31
CA ASN A 7 -8.31 -5.22 -1.35
C ASN A 7 -7.44 -5.97 -0.32
N ALA A 8 -7.49 -5.52 0.93
CA ALA A 8 -6.82 -6.12 2.08
C ALA A 8 -7.82 -6.52 3.19
N ASP A 9 -9.07 -6.83 2.85
CA ASP A 9 -10.13 -7.16 3.82
C ASP A 9 -9.97 -8.55 4.46
N GLU A 10 -9.36 -9.51 3.74
CA GLU A 10 -9.16 -10.93 4.14
C GLU A 10 -10.30 -11.49 5.00
N SER A 11 -11.52 -11.48 4.43
CA SER A 11 -12.77 -11.75 5.14
C SER A 11 -13.12 -13.22 5.28
N GLU A 12 -12.47 -14.07 4.48
CA GLU A 12 -12.85 -15.44 4.24
C GLU A 12 -12.40 -16.32 5.42
N PRO A 13 -13.31 -17.11 6.03
CA PRO A 13 -12.98 -17.95 7.18
C PRO A 13 -11.79 -18.88 6.91
N GLY A 14 -10.78 -18.81 7.79
CA GLY A 14 -9.57 -19.64 7.70
C GLY A 14 -8.45 -19.06 6.82
N THR A 15 -8.63 -17.88 6.23
CA THR A 15 -7.59 -17.21 5.44
C THR A 15 -6.65 -16.43 6.35
N CYS A 16 -5.35 -16.49 6.07
CA CYS A 16 -4.29 -15.90 6.88
C CYS A 16 -3.03 -15.61 6.05
N LYS A 17 -3.19 -15.12 4.82
CA LYS A 17 -2.09 -14.75 3.91
C LYS A 17 -1.79 -13.25 3.96
N ASP A 18 -2.82 -12.41 3.99
CA ASP A 18 -2.70 -10.95 3.85
C ASP A 18 -2.35 -10.33 5.20
N ILE A 19 -3.07 -10.70 6.28
CA ILE A 19 -2.85 -10.13 7.61
C ILE A 19 -1.42 -10.40 8.11
N PRO A 20 -0.87 -11.63 8.05
CA PRO A 20 0.51 -11.86 8.49
C PRO A 20 1.52 -11.10 7.66
N LEU A 21 1.36 -11.02 6.33
CA LEU A 21 2.24 -10.27 5.44
C LEU A 21 2.26 -8.78 5.81
N MET A 22 1.08 -8.17 5.97
CA MET A 22 0.96 -6.76 6.34
C MET A 22 1.45 -6.49 7.77
N MET A 23 1.40 -7.49 8.65
CA MET A 23 1.96 -7.38 9.99
C MET A 23 3.48 -7.46 9.99
N THR A 24 4.09 -8.41 9.27
CA THR A 24 5.53 -8.65 9.35
C THR A 24 6.32 -7.76 8.41
N THR A 25 5.82 -7.54 7.20
CA THR A 25 6.53 -6.85 6.11
C THR A 25 5.60 -5.92 5.32
N PRO A 26 5.05 -4.85 5.93
CA PRO A 26 4.10 -3.96 5.26
C PRO A 26 4.68 -3.24 4.03
N HIS A 27 6.00 -2.99 4.01
CA HIS A 27 6.70 -2.36 2.89
C HIS A 27 6.60 -3.14 1.57
N PHE A 28 6.46 -4.47 1.63
CA PHE A 28 6.24 -5.28 0.42
C PHE A 28 4.93 -4.89 -0.29
N LEU A 29 3.87 -4.61 0.47
CA LEU A 29 2.60 -4.18 -0.10
C LEU A 29 2.71 -2.77 -0.69
N VAL A 30 3.43 -1.87 -0.01
CA VAL A 30 3.65 -0.49 -0.46
C VAL A 30 4.45 -0.46 -1.78
N GLU A 31 5.54 -1.23 -1.87
CA GLU A 31 6.32 -1.35 -3.10
C GLU A 31 5.48 -1.93 -4.24
N GLY A 32 4.73 -3.01 -3.97
CA GLY A 32 3.80 -3.59 -4.94
C GLY A 32 2.76 -2.59 -5.43
N ALA A 33 2.25 -1.73 -4.54
CA ALA A 33 1.32 -0.66 -4.88
C ALA A 33 1.95 0.36 -5.83
N ILE A 34 3.20 0.78 -5.57
CA ILE A 34 3.94 1.72 -6.41
C ILE A 34 4.14 1.13 -7.82
N ILE A 35 4.62 -0.11 -7.91
CA ILE A 35 4.86 -0.78 -9.19
C ILE A 35 3.56 -0.93 -9.99
N ALA A 36 2.48 -1.38 -9.33
CA ALA A 36 1.18 -1.55 -9.98
C ALA A 36 0.62 -0.22 -10.47
N ALA A 37 0.67 0.83 -9.63
CA ALA A 37 0.21 2.16 -9.97
C ALA A 37 0.98 2.75 -11.15
N TYR A 38 2.31 2.59 -11.16
CA TYR A 38 3.16 3.01 -12.27
C TYR A 38 2.80 2.29 -13.58
N ALA A 39 2.63 0.96 -13.53
CA ALA A 39 2.29 0.15 -14.71
C ALA A 39 0.94 0.55 -15.34
N ILE A 40 -0.06 0.88 -14.51
CA ILE A 40 -1.41 1.27 -14.99
C ILE A 40 -1.58 2.78 -15.15
N ARG A 41 -0.54 3.59 -14.86
CA ARG A 41 -0.57 5.06 -14.87
C ARG A 41 -1.65 5.63 -13.94
N ALA A 42 -1.75 5.09 -12.73
CA ALA A 42 -2.59 5.63 -11.67
C ALA A 42 -1.76 6.54 -10.76
N ASN A 43 -2.24 7.75 -10.51
CA ASN A 43 -1.58 8.71 -9.60
C ASN A 43 -2.18 8.71 -8.19
N HIS A 44 -3.08 7.77 -7.91
CA HIS A 44 -3.74 7.61 -6.63
C HIS A 44 -3.96 6.13 -6.35
N ALA A 45 -3.57 5.70 -5.15
CA ALA A 45 -3.76 4.35 -4.66
C ALA A 45 -4.49 4.34 -3.31
N PHE A 46 -5.40 3.40 -3.13
CA PHE A 46 -6.14 3.17 -1.90
C PHE A 46 -5.96 1.73 -1.46
N ILE A 47 -5.60 1.53 -0.19
CA ILE A 47 -5.59 0.21 0.45
C ILE A 47 -6.85 0.11 1.30
N TYR A 48 -7.79 -0.74 0.89
CA TYR A 48 -8.98 -1.03 1.67
C TYR A 48 -8.65 -2.13 2.67
N LEU A 49 -8.59 -1.74 3.95
CA LEU A 49 -8.35 -2.65 5.05
C LEU A 49 -9.62 -2.73 5.91
N ARG A 50 -9.92 -3.93 6.39
CA ARG A 50 -10.98 -4.18 7.36
C ARG A 50 -10.79 -3.36 8.65
N GLY A 51 -11.87 -2.83 9.21
CA GLY A 51 -11.82 -2.01 10.44
C GLY A 51 -11.40 -2.78 11.69
N GLU A 52 -11.61 -4.09 11.70
CA GLU A 52 -11.37 -5.00 12.82
C GLU A 52 -9.87 -5.28 13.04
N VAL A 53 -9.00 -5.03 12.06
CA VAL A 53 -7.55 -5.31 12.11
C VAL A 53 -6.70 -4.07 12.40
N ILE A 54 -7.05 -3.33 13.45
CA ILE A 54 -6.37 -2.10 13.88
C ILE A 54 -4.84 -2.20 13.98
N PRO A 55 -4.24 -3.31 14.48
CA PRO A 55 -2.78 -3.43 14.51
C PRO A 55 -2.13 -3.40 13.12
N VAL A 56 -2.78 -4.01 12.13
CA VAL A 56 -2.35 -4.01 10.73
C VAL A 56 -2.40 -2.60 10.17
N LEU A 57 -3.52 -1.90 10.41
CA LEU A 57 -3.71 -0.51 9.98
C LEU A 57 -2.55 0.38 10.44
N ARG A 58 -2.19 0.29 11.73
CA ARG A 58 -1.10 1.09 12.31
C ARG A 58 0.25 0.79 11.66
N ARG A 59 0.55 -0.48 11.37
CA ARG A 59 1.80 -0.87 10.69
C ARG A 59 1.84 -0.40 9.25
N LEU A 60 0.74 -0.54 8.51
CA LEU A 60 0.64 -0.03 7.14
C LEU A 60 0.77 1.48 7.09
N GLN A 61 0.09 2.22 7.98
CA GLN A 61 0.20 3.68 8.03
C GLN A 61 1.62 4.13 8.34
N ALA A 62 2.32 3.46 9.27
CA ALA A 62 3.72 3.73 9.56
C ALA A 62 4.61 3.46 8.33
N ALA A 63 4.44 2.32 7.66
CA ALA A 63 5.20 1.98 6.46
C ALA A 63 4.97 2.97 5.32
N VAL A 64 3.72 3.41 5.11
CA VAL A 64 3.39 4.45 4.13
C VAL A 64 4.09 5.76 4.49
N ALA A 65 4.02 6.19 5.76
CA ALA A 65 4.69 7.41 6.21
C ALA A 65 6.22 7.34 6.04
N GLU A 66 6.83 6.20 6.35
CA GLU A 66 8.26 5.93 6.12
C GLU A 66 8.61 6.01 4.62
N ALA A 67 7.77 5.43 3.75
CA ALA A 67 7.96 5.50 2.30
C ALA A 67 7.85 6.94 1.75
N TYR A 68 6.93 7.75 2.26
CA TYR A 68 6.88 9.19 1.97
C TYR A 68 8.13 9.91 2.45
N ALA A 69 8.57 9.66 3.69
CA ALA A 69 9.76 10.29 4.27
C ALA A 69 11.05 9.94 3.52
N ALA A 70 11.13 8.72 2.97
CA ALA A 70 12.26 8.24 2.17
C ALA A 70 12.18 8.64 0.68
N GLY A 71 11.10 9.30 0.23
CA GLY A 71 10.91 9.71 -1.16
C GLY A 71 10.52 8.59 -2.13
N HIS A 72 10.02 7.45 -1.62
CA HIS A 72 9.43 6.39 -2.45
C HIS A 72 7.97 6.67 -2.84
N LEU A 73 7.32 7.63 -2.19
CA LEU A 73 5.97 8.10 -2.46
C LEU A 73 5.93 9.64 -2.50
N GLY A 74 4.90 10.20 -3.11
CA GLY A 74 4.72 11.63 -3.25
C GLY A 74 4.95 12.11 -4.68
N ARG A 75 5.49 13.33 -4.81
CA ARG A 75 5.70 13.96 -6.11
C ARG A 75 7.07 13.64 -6.67
N ASP A 76 7.11 13.48 -7.99
CA ASP A 76 8.34 13.26 -8.76
C ASP A 76 9.24 12.19 -8.13
N ILE A 77 8.66 11.01 -7.89
CA ILE A 77 9.30 9.91 -7.17
C ILE A 77 10.64 9.58 -7.85
N HIS A 78 11.75 9.76 -7.12
CA HIS A 78 13.13 9.60 -7.62
C HIS A 78 13.47 10.38 -8.91
N GLY A 79 12.80 11.50 -9.19
CA GLY A 79 13.03 12.29 -10.42
C GLY A 79 12.46 11.63 -11.69
N SER A 80 11.52 10.70 -11.54
CA SER A 80 10.93 9.95 -12.66
C SER A 80 9.83 10.71 -13.42
N GLY A 81 9.37 11.84 -12.90
CA GLY A 81 8.19 12.55 -13.39
C GLY A 81 6.85 11.87 -13.03
N PHE A 82 6.87 10.85 -12.17
CA PHE A 82 5.69 10.13 -11.71
C PHE A 82 5.29 10.53 -10.28
N ASP A 83 4.00 10.79 -10.10
CA ASP A 83 3.39 11.17 -8.82
C ASP A 83 2.47 10.05 -8.33
N LEU A 84 2.57 9.67 -7.05
CA LEU A 84 1.67 8.72 -6.39
C LEU A 84 1.42 9.05 -4.92
#